data_AF-E3EIN5-F1
#
_entry.id   AF-E3EIN5-F1
#
_cell.length_a   1.000
_cell.length_b   1.000
_cell.length_c   1.000
_cell.angle_alpha   90.00
_cell.angle_beta   90.00
_cell.angle_gamma   90.00
#
_symmetry.space_group_name_H-M   'P 1'
#
loop_
_entity.id
_entity.type
_entity.pdbx_description
1 polymer ?
#
loop_
_entity_poly.entity_id
_entity_poly.type
_entity_poly.pdbx_seq_one_letter_code
_entity_poly.pdbx_strand_id
1 'polypeptide(L)'
;MPKSKLILFILFFYIGWTIKELTFHPKITDLELYLISFLIKMIFWIGLVVIYFVYIDRVKLQQIIDYIKLKQNIIKGVFTGGIIGLLLVAIEATIFNGFRLDIGIRWIITPLTAFSEEVVFRGFVMNKLRDHRVKGYNFIQAILFMGIHFPIGIISGYSLLNYLTIFLVGYILGFIYKKTSSIWAPTIAHSVYNILIYLRQ
;
A
#
# COMPACT_ATOMS: atom_id res chain seq x y z
N MET A 1 -11.15 -20.43 9.50
CA MET A 1 -11.05 -19.42 10.58
C MET A 1 -12.23 -18.44 10.49
N PRO A 2 -12.81 -17.95 11.62
CA PRO A 2 -13.98 -17.07 11.60
C PRO A 2 -13.70 -15.73 10.90
N LYS A 3 -14.65 -15.25 10.09
CA LYS A 3 -14.61 -13.91 9.45
C LYS A 3 -14.50 -12.78 10.48
N SER A 4 -15.02 -12.99 11.69
CA SER A 4 -14.99 -12.00 12.79
C SER A 4 -13.58 -11.55 13.16
N LYS A 5 -12.58 -12.43 13.15
CA LYS A 5 -11.20 -12.06 13.50
C LYS A 5 -10.58 -11.11 12.48
N LEU A 6 -10.85 -11.32 11.19
CA LEU A 6 -10.38 -10.42 10.12
C LEU A 6 -11.05 -9.05 10.22
N ILE A 7 -12.35 -9.01 10.53
CA ILE A 7 -13.09 -7.76 10.73
C ILE A 7 -12.50 -6.98 11.91
N LEU A 8 -12.27 -7.65 13.04
CA LEU A 8 -11.65 -7.01 14.21
C LEU A 8 -10.26 -6.46 13.91
N PHE A 9 -9.43 -7.20 13.15
CA PHE A 9 -8.14 -6.69 12.69
C PHE A 9 -8.30 -5.41 11.85
N ILE A 10 -9.21 -5.42 10.87
CA ILE A 10 -9.43 -4.27 9.99
C ILE A 10 -9.89 -3.07 10.82
N LEU A 11 -10.86 -3.23 11.72
CA LEU A 11 -11.33 -2.14 12.58
C LEU A 11 -10.19 -1.58 13.44
N PHE A 12 -9.43 -2.44 14.11
CA PHE A 12 -8.30 -2.02 14.94
C PHE A 12 -7.23 -1.28 14.13
N PHE A 13 -6.88 -1.83 12.96
CA PHE A 13 -5.90 -1.23 12.04
C PHE A 13 -6.32 0.18 11.60
N TYR A 14 -7.58 0.36 11.20
CA TYR A 14 -8.10 1.65 10.75
C TYR A 14 -8.24 2.65 11.88
N ILE A 15 -8.71 2.23 13.06
CA ILE A 15 -8.81 3.11 14.23
C ILE A 15 -7.42 3.59 14.64
N GLY A 16 -6.47 2.68 14.81
CA GLY A 16 -5.10 3.03 15.19
C GLY A 16 -4.41 3.93 14.17
N TRP A 17 -4.56 3.63 12.87
CA TRP A 17 -4.05 4.48 11.80
C TRP A 17 -4.69 5.87 11.81
N THR A 18 -6.01 5.95 11.94
CA THR A 18 -6.75 7.22 11.96
C THR A 18 -6.32 8.08 13.15
N ILE A 19 -6.20 7.50 14.34
CA ILE A 19 -5.72 8.22 15.53
C ILE A 19 -4.30 8.74 15.27
N LYS A 20 -3.39 7.89 14.77
CA LYS A 20 -2.02 8.30 14.48
C LYS A 20 -2.00 9.47 13.48
N GLU A 21 -2.72 9.36 12.37
CA GLU A 21 -2.72 10.39 11.33
C GLU A 21 -3.33 11.69 11.84
N LEU A 22 -4.50 11.68 12.49
CA LEU A 22 -5.15 12.90 12.97
C LEU A 22 -4.39 13.60 14.12
N THR A 23 -3.64 12.86 14.93
CA THR A 23 -2.97 13.42 16.11
C THR A 23 -1.48 13.73 15.90
N PHE A 24 -0.77 12.91 15.12
CA PHE A 24 0.68 13.02 14.94
C PHE A 24 1.04 13.71 13.63
N HIS A 25 0.31 13.47 12.53
CA HIS A 25 0.65 14.06 11.23
C HIS A 25 0.65 15.60 11.25
N PRO A 26 -0.32 16.31 11.86
CA PRO A 26 -0.29 17.77 11.91
C PRO A 26 0.90 18.36 12.67
N LYS A 27 1.60 17.55 13.48
CA LYS A 27 2.74 17.98 14.29
C LYS A 27 4.08 17.80 13.58
N ILE A 28 4.11 17.18 12.39
CA ILE A 28 5.34 16.95 11.64
C ILE A 28 5.81 18.28 11.04
N THR A 29 6.85 18.86 11.64
CA THR A 29 7.43 20.14 11.22
C THR A 29 8.80 20.02 10.57
N ASP A 30 9.48 18.89 10.78
CA ASP A 30 10.86 18.66 10.37
C ASP A 30 11.09 17.22 9.90
N LEU A 31 12.31 16.97 9.41
CA LEU A 31 12.72 15.68 8.89
C LEU A 31 12.76 14.58 9.97
N GLU A 32 13.15 14.92 11.19
CA GLU A 32 13.27 13.94 12.28
C GLU A 32 11.89 13.36 12.63
N LEU A 33 10.90 14.23 12.85
CA LEU A 33 9.52 13.83 13.11
C LEU A 33 8.90 13.09 11.93
N TYR A 34 9.26 13.46 10.70
CA TYR A 34 8.82 12.73 9.50
C TYR A 34 9.38 11.30 9.47
N LEU A 35 10.66 11.11 9.79
CA LEU A 35 11.28 9.79 9.86
C LEU A 35 10.70 8.94 10.99
N ILE A 36 10.47 9.52 12.16
CA ILE A 36 9.80 8.85 13.29
C ILE A 36 8.38 8.42 12.88
N SER A 37 7.61 9.32 12.27
CA SER A 37 6.27 9.05 11.74
C SER A 37 6.27 7.88 10.76
N PHE A 38 7.25 7.84 9.86
CA PHE A 38 7.44 6.76 8.90
C PHE A 38 7.79 5.43 9.59
N LEU A 39 8.71 5.42 10.54
CA LEU A 39 9.07 4.20 11.28
C LEU A 39 7.89 3.63 12.07
N ILE A 40 7.12 4.50 12.72
CA ILE A 40 5.86 4.12 13.40
C ILE A 40 4.90 3.47 12.40
N LYS A 41 4.74 4.05 11.20
CA LYS A 41 3.93 3.45 10.13
C LYS A 41 4.42 2.05 9.79
N MET A 42 5.71 1.88 9.50
CA MET A 42 6.27 0.59 9.10
C MET A 42 6.06 -0.50 10.16
N ILE A 43 6.34 -0.17 11.43
CA ILE A 43 6.14 -1.08 12.56
C ILE A 43 4.66 -1.40 12.75
N PHE A 44 3.79 -0.40 12.73
CA PHE A 44 2.35 -0.60 12.90
C PHE A 44 1.77 -1.46 11.77
N TRP A 45 2.10 -1.15 10.52
CA TRP A 45 1.50 -1.81 9.35
C TRP A 45 1.98 -3.24 9.19
N ILE A 46 3.30 -3.46 9.12
CA ILE A 46 3.86 -4.79 8.92
C ILE A 46 3.75 -5.60 10.22
N GLY A 47 4.02 -4.97 11.37
CA GLY A 47 3.98 -5.63 12.67
C GLY A 47 2.59 -6.18 12.99
N LEU A 48 1.51 -5.43 12.72
CA LEU A 48 0.16 -5.95 12.95
C LEU A 48 -0.18 -7.14 12.06
N VAL A 49 0.25 -7.14 10.80
CA VAL A 49 0.07 -8.30 9.90
C VAL A 49 0.83 -9.51 10.44
N VAL A 50 2.07 -9.34 10.88
CA VAL A 50 2.88 -10.42 11.47
C VAL A 50 2.25 -10.93 12.76
N ILE A 51 1.81 -10.05 13.66
CA ILE A 51 1.11 -10.40 14.91
C ILE A 51 -0.15 -11.21 14.59
N TYR A 52 -0.93 -10.79 13.60
CA TYR A 52 -2.12 -11.53 13.18
C TYR A 52 -1.74 -12.96 12.77
N PHE A 53 -0.77 -13.13 11.89
CA PHE A 53 -0.36 -14.46 11.45
C PHE A 53 0.18 -15.34 12.59
N VAL A 54 1.05 -14.80 13.43
CA VAL A 54 1.72 -15.58 14.49
C VAL A 54 0.75 -15.94 15.62
N TYR A 55 -0.06 -14.99 16.08
CA TYR A 55 -0.90 -15.18 17.26
C TYR A 55 -2.33 -15.60 16.95
N ILE A 56 -2.87 -15.19 15.80
CA ILE A 56 -4.25 -15.49 15.41
C ILE A 56 -4.33 -16.71 14.49
N ASP A 57 -3.52 -16.74 13.43
CA ASP A 57 -3.47 -17.89 12.51
C ASP A 57 -2.52 -19.01 12.98
N ARG A 58 -1.64 -18.74 13.95
CA ARG A 58 -0.65 -19.69 14.48
C ARG A 58 0.30 -20.23 13.40
N VAL A 59 0.71 -19.40 12.45
CA VAL A 59 1.66 -19.77 11.40
C VAL A 59 3.08 -19.26 11.67
N LYS A 60 4.08 -19.97 11.15
CA LYS A 60 5.50 -19.59 11.23
C LYS A 60 5.82 -18.45 10.25
N LEU A 61 6.85 -17.65 10.54
CA LEU A 61 7.27 -16.52 9.69
C LEU A 61 7.52 -16.92 8.22
N GLN A 62 8.11 -18.09 7.98
CA GLN A 62 8.35 -18.57 6.62
C GLN A 62 7.04 -18.77 5.84
N GLN A 63 5.97 -19.21 6.51
CA GLN A 63 4.65 -19.35 5.87
C GLN A 63 4.02 -17.99 5.55
N ILE A 64 4.35 -16.94 6.32
CA ILE A 64 3.91 -15.56 6.03
C ILE A 64 4.52 -15.08 4.72
N ILE A 65 5.84 -15.26 4.57
CA ILE A 65 6.59 -14.90 3.36
C ILE A 65 5.94 -15.52 2.12
N ASP A 66 5.55 -16.79 2.22
CA ASP A 66 4.92 -17.50 1.12
C ASP A 66 3.48 -17.04 0.89
N TYR A 67 2.73 -16.78 1.96
CA TYR A 67 1.35 -16.31 1.90
C TYR A 67 1.22 -14.94 1.21
N ILE A 68 2.11 -13.99 1.56
CA ILE A 68 2.13 -12.64 0.97
C ILE A 68 2.80 -12.60 -0.40
N LYS A 69 3.28 -13.74 -0.91
CA LYS A 69 3.92 -13.90 -2.22
C LYS A 69 5.24 -13.13 -2.36
N LEU A 70 6.06 -13.10 -1.30
CA LEU A 70 7.32 -12.35 -1.30
C LEU A 70 8.43 -13.05 -2.09
N LYS A 71 8.47 -14.38 -2.05
CA LYS A 71 9.45 -15.21 -2.79
C LYS A 71 8.90 -15.76 -4.11
N GLN A 72 7.61 -15.55 -4.37
CA GLN A 72 6.89 -16.11 -5.50
C GLN A 72 7.04 -15.21 -6.73
N ASN A 73 7.40 -15.83 -7.86
CA ASN A 73 7.46 -15.18 -9.18
C ASN A 73 8.22 -13.85 -9.20
N ILE A 74 9.32 -13.73 -8.44
CA ILE A 74 10.06 -12.46 -8.27
C ILE A 74 10.43 -11.85 -9.62
N ILE A 75 11.08 -12.62 -10.50
CA ILE A 75 11.54 -12.13 -11.82
C ILE A 75 10.38 -11.61 -12.65
N LYS A 76 9.30 -12.40 -12.77
CA LYS A 76 8.08 -11.99 -13.47
C LYS A 76 7.46 -10.75 -12.83
N GLY A 77 7.48 -10.67 -11.50
CA GLY A 77 6.96 -9.56 -10.72
C GLY A 77 7.72 -8.26 -11.02
N VAL A 78 9.04 -8.30 -10.89
CA VAL A 78 9.95 -7.19 -11.17
C VAL A 78 9.82 -6.74 -12.62
N PHE A 79 9.84 -7.67 -13.58
CA PHE A 79 9.72 -7.35 -15.00
C PHE A 79 8.36 -6.69 -15.33
N THR A 80 7.26 -7.26 -14.83
CA THR A 80 5.91 -6.70 -15.06
C THR A 80 5.76 -5.33 -14.41
N GLY A 81 6.23 -5.18 -13.17
CA GLY A 81 6.22 -3.90 -12.44
C GLY A 81 7.07 -2.85 -13.15
N GLY A 82 8.24 -3.23 -13.65
CA GLY A 82 9.12 -2.37 -14.45
C GLY A 82 8.48 -1.88 -15.74
N ILE A 83 7.85 -2.77 -16.52
CA ILE A 83 7.10 -2.38 -17.73
C ILE A 83 6.00 -1.39 -17.39
N ILE A 84 5.19 -1.68 -16.37
CA ILE A 84 4.10 -0.77 -15.95
C ILE A 84 4.65 0.57 -15.49
N GLY A 85 5.75 0.56 -14.71
CA GLY A 85 6.43 1.77 -14.28
C GLY A 85 6.93 2.61 -15.46
N LEU A 86 7.57 1.99 -16.46
CA LEU A 86 8.03 2.69 -17.67
C LEU A 86 6.86 3.28 -18.46
N LEU A 87 5.75 2.55 -18.59
CA LEU A 87 4.55 3.06 -19.23
C LEU A 87 3.98 4.28 -18.48
N LEU A 88 3.96 4.27 -17.14
CA LEU A 88 3.54 5.41 -16.33
C LEU A 88 4.45 6.63 -16.54
N VAL A 89 5.77 6.42 -16.55
CA VAL A 89 6.74 7.49 -16.84
C VAL A 89 6.50 8.08 -18.23
N ALA A 90 6.30 7.23 -19.25
CA ALA A 90 6.03 7.68 -20.62
C ALA A 90 4.73 8.49 -20.70
N ILE A 91 3.65 8.03 -20.05
CA ILE A 91 2.38 8.76 -20.01
C ILE A 91 2.57 10.13 -19.32
N GLU A 92 3.17 10.18 -18.14
CA GLU A 92 3.39 11.43 -17.41
C GLU A 92 4.27 12.40 -18.20
N ALA A 93 5.30 11.91 -18.91
CA ALA A 93 6.17 12.73 -19.75
C ALA A 93 5.44 13.35 -20.97
N THR A 94 4.30 12.79 -21.39
CA THR A 94 3.45 13.39 -22.44
C THR A 94 2.45 14.42 -21.90
N ILE A 95 2.16 14.38 -20.61
CA ILE A 95 1.15 15.23 -19.96
C ILE A 95 1.80 16.45 -19.30
N PHE A 96 2.96 16.27 -18.67
CA PHE A 96 3.65 17.29 -17.88
C PHE A 96 4.89 17.82 -18.60
N ASN A 97 5.16 19.11 -18.43
CA ASN A 97 6.22 19.83 -19.16
C ASN A 97 7.63 19.65 -18.55
N GLY A 98 7.77 18.85 -17.49
CA GLY A 98 9.05 18.60 -16.86
C GLY A 98 8.95 17.79 -15.57
N PHE A 99 10.13 17.38 -15.08
CA PHE A 99 10.27 16.64 -13.84
C PHE A 99 11.32 17.28 -12.93
N ARG A 100 11.00 17.48 -11.65
CA ARG A 100 11.95 17.85 -10.59
C ARG A 100 12.52 16.58 -9.96
N LEU A 101 13.72 16.17 -10.36
CA LEU A 101 14.34 14.95 -9.82
C LEU A 101 14.79 15.09 -8.35
N ASP A 102 14.98 16.31 -7.86
CA ASP A 102 15.30 16.56 -6.46
C ASP A 102 14.05 16.51 -5.56
N ILE A 103 13.75 15.30 -5.11
CA ILE A 103 12.73 14.97 -4.11
C ILE A 103 13.34 14.48 -2.79
N GLY A 104 14.67 14.58 -2.63
CA GLY A 104 15.42 14.20 -1.43
C GLY A 104 15.14 12.78 -0.93
N ILE A 105 14.89 12.65 0.37
CA ILE A 105 14.65 11.35 1.05
C ILE A 105 13.42 10.58 0.52
N ARG A 106 12.53 11.24 -0.23
CA ARG A 106 11.34 10.60 -0.81
C ARG A 106 11.69 9.51 -1.82
N TRP A 107 12.88 9.55 -2.43
CA TRP A 107 13.40 8.45 -3.26
C TRP A 107 13.46 7.12 -2.49
N ILE A 108 13.68 7.16 -1.18
CA ILE A 108 13.81 5.97 -0.33
C ILE A 108 12.49 5.67 0.39
N ILE A 109 11.85 6.68 0.98
CA ILE A 109 10.65 6.48 1.80
C ILE A 109 9.43 6.09 0.96
N THR A 110 9.31 6.60 -0.26
CA THR A 110 8.15 6.34 -1.12
C THR A 110 8.05 4.86 -1.51
N PRO A 111 9.11 4.19 -2.00
CA PRO A 111 9.05 2.76 -2.27
C PRO A 111 8.78 1.90 -1.04
N LEU A 112 9.37 2.23 0.11
CA LEU A 112 9.15 1.47 1.36
C LEU A 112 7.70 1.62 1.85
N THR A 113 7.15 2.82 1.71
CA THR A 113 5.75 3.09 2.01
C THR A 113 4.83 2.26 1.11
N ALA A 114 5.06 2.30 -0.21
CA ALA A 114 4.31 1.49 -1.17
C ALA A 114 4.41 -0.01 -0.85
N PHE A 115 5.59 -0.52 -0.51
CA PHE A 115 5.77 -1.90 -0.10
C PHE A 115 4.93 -2.26 1.14
N SER A 116 4.96 -1.43 2.19
CA SER A 116 4.17 -1.67 3.41
C SER A 116 2.67 -1.72 3.13
N GLU A 117 2.20 -0.86 2.21
CA GLU A 117 0.81 -0.84 1.75
C GLU A 117 0.44 -2.09 0.97
N GLU A 118 1.31 -2.55 0.06
CA GLU A 118 1.08 -3.80 -0.66
C GLU A 118 1.06 -5.02 0.26
N VAL A 119 1.90 -5.05 1.31
CA VAL A 119 1.90 -6.14 2.29
C VAL A 119 0.55 -6.23 3.00
N VAL A 120 0.01 -5.11 3.47
CA VAL A 120 -1.29 -5.08 4.17
C VAL A 120 -2.43 -5.38 3.21
N PHE A 121 -2.55 -4.65 2.10
CA PHE A 121 -3.76 -4.71 1.29
C PHE A 121 -3.79 -5.92 0.34
N ARG A 122 -2.65 -6.26 -0.30
CA ARG A 122 -2.58 -7.33 -1.31
C ARG A 122 -2.08 -8.63 -0.69
N GLY A 123 -0.98 -8.54 0.06
CA GLY A 123 -0.37 -9.69 0.74
C GLY A 123 -1.28 -10.28 1.80
N PHE A 124 -1.97 -9.45 2.57
CA PHE A 124 -2.81 -9.88 3.69
C PHE A 124 -4.32 -9.79 3.41
N VAL A 125 -4.91 -8.58 3.37
CA VAL A 125 -6.37 -8.38 3.32
C VAL A 125 -7.01 -9.05 2.11
N MET A 126 -6.48 -8.80 0.90
CA MET A 126 -7.00 -9.38 -0.34
C MET A 126 -6.94 -10.91 -0.34
N ASN A 127 -5.83 -11.49 0.13
CA ASN A 127 -5.67 -12.94 0.24
C ASN A 127 -6.64 -13.53 1.28
N LYS A 128 -6.81 -12.90 2.45
CA LYS A 128 -7.75 -13.35 3.48
C LYS A 128 -9.20 -13.32 3.00
N LEU A 129 -9.61 -12.23 2.36
CA LEU A 129 -10.94 -12.12 1.73
C LEU A 129 -11.17 -13.23 0.69
N ARG A 130 -10.16 -13.54 -0.12
CA ARG A 130 -10.22 -14.65 -1.10
C ARG A 130 -10.36 -16.00 -0.39
N ASP A 131 -9.58 -16.26 0.65
CA ASP A 131 -9.60 -17.52 1.38
C ASP A 131 -10.95 -17.73 2.10
N HIS A 132 -11.59 -16.65 2.53
CA HIS A 132 -12.98 -16.64 3.03
C HIS A 132 -14.04 -16.69 1.93
N ARG A 133 -13.64 -16.91 0.68
CA ARG A 133 -14.50 -17.00 -0.53
C ARG A 133 -15.40 -15.78 -0.72
N VAL A 134 -14.93 -14.59 -0.33
CA VAL A 134 -15.67 -13.33 -0.52
C VAL A 134 -15.67 -12.97 -2.01
N LYS A 135 -16.87 -12.89 -2.61
CA LYS A 135 -17.02 -12.41 -3.99
C LYS A 135 -16.57 -10.95 -4.08
N GLY A 136 -15.86 -10.60 -5.15
CA GLY A 136 -15.36 -9.23 -5.32
C GLY A 136 -14.25 -8.83 -4.34
N TYR A 137 -13.47 -9.78 -3.80
CA TYR A 137 -12.38 -9.49 -2.85
C TYR A 137 -11.40 -8.39 -3.33
N ASN A 138 -11.14 -8.27 -4.63
CA ASN A 138 -10.31 -7.17 -5.18
C ASN A 138 -11.01 -5.80 -5.11
N PHE A 139 -12.32 -5.77 -5.28
CA PHE A 139 -13.11 -4.54 -5.17
C PHE A 139 -13.18 -4.07 -3.71
N ILE A 140 -13.45 -5.00 -2.79
CA ILE A 140 -13.52 -4.71 -1.36
C ILE A 140 -12.16 -4.24 -0.83
N GLN A 141 -11.05 -4.92 -1.18
CA GLN A 141 -9.73 -4.46 -0.75
C GLN A 141 -9.40 -3.07 -1.31
N ALA A 142 -9.86 -2.72 -2.53
CA ALA A 142 -9.64 -1.41 -3.12
C ALA A 142 -10.45 -0.31 -2.41
N ILE A 143 -11.68 -0.61 -1.97
CA ILE A 143 -12.46 0.30 -1.10
C ILE A 143 -11.73 0.51 0.22
N LEU A 144 -11.21 -0.56 0.82
CA LEU A 144 -10.41 -0.46 2.04
C LEU A 144 -9.15 0.38 1.78
N PHE A 145 -8.38 0.10 0.72
CA PHE A 145 -7.21 0.89 0.34
C PHE A 145 -7.55 2.37 0.12
N MET A 146 -8.68 2.71 -0.50
CA MET A 146 -9.16 4.09 -0.55
C MET A 146 -9.45 4.63 0.86
N GLY A 147 -10.14 3.84 1.68
CA GLY A 147 -10.56 4.25 3.02
C GLY A 147 -9.43 4.58 3.98
N ILE A 148 -8.27 3.93 3.86
CA ILE A 148 -7.11 4.20 4.75
C ILE A 148 -6.53 5.62 4.51
N HIS A 149 -6.88 6.24 3.39
CA HIS A 149 -6.48 7.60 3.03
C HIS A 149 -7.46 8.68 3.52
N PHE A 150 -8.61 8.32 4.12
CA PHE A 150 -9.54 9.32 4.65
C PHE A 150 -8.91 10.28 5.66
N PRO A 151 -8.15 9.83 6.69
CA PRO A 151 -7.60 10.72 7.70
C PRO A 151 -6.70 11.81 7.11
N ILE A 152 -5.73 11.41 6.27
CA ILE A 152 -4.82 12.36 5.61
C ILE A 152 -5.55 13.21 4.56
N GLY A 153 -6.53 12.64 3.86
CA GLY A 153 -7.32 13.37 2.88
C GLY A 153 -8.20 14.45 3.49
N ILE A 154 -8.74 14.23 4.71
CA ILE A 154 -9.46 15.26 5.47
C ILE A 154 -8.51 16.42 5.83
N ILE A 155 -7.31 16.11 6.33
CA ILE A 155 -6.31 17.13 6.68
C ILE A 155 -5.86 17.92 5.44
N SER A 156 -5.71 17.22 4.30
CA SER A 156 -5.13 17.78 3.07
C SER A 156 -6.16 18.33 2.08
N GLY A 157 -7.47 18.29 2.40
CA GLY A 157 -8.54 18.80 1.54
C GLY A 157 -8.77 17.99 0.25
N TYR A 158 -8.69 16.66 0.31
CA TYR A 158 -8.91 15.80 -0.86
C TYR A 158 -10.32 15.94 -1.43
N SER A 159 -10.40 16.06 -2.75
CA SER A 159 -11.66 16.03 -3.49
C SER A 159 -12.15 14.59 -3.72
N LEU A 160 -13.40 14.43 -4.15
CA LEU A 160 -13.95 13.14 -4.58
C LEU A 160 -13.09 12.49 -5.68
N LEU A 161 -12.51 13.28 -6.59
CA LEU A 161 -11.66 12.78 -7.67
C LEU A 161 -10.35 12.17 -7.14
N ASN A 162 -9.80 12.69 -6.04
CA ASN A 162 -8.64 12.10 -5.38
C ASN A 162 -8.97 10.70 -4.86
N TYR A 163 -10.09 10.55 -4.15
CA TYR A 163 -10.52 9.24 -3.63
C TYR A 163 -10.87 8.25 -4.75
N LEU A 164 -11.52 8.71 -5.81
CA LEU A 164 -11.78 7.88 -6.99
C LEU A 164 -10.47 7.39 -7.63
N THR A 165 -9.48 8.27 -7.77
CA THR A 165 -8.16 7.90 -8.28
C THR A 165 -7.48 6.86 -7.37
N ILE A 166 -7.47 7.07 -6.04
CA ILE A 166 -6.89 6.13 -5.09
C ILE A 166 -7.59 4.77 -5.16
N PHE A 167 -8.92 4.75 -5.28
CA PHE A 167 -9.69 3.52 -5.48
C PHE A 167 -9.29 2.79 -6.77
N LEU A 168 -9.20 3.50 -7.90
CA LEU A 168 -8.85 2.92 -9.20
C LEU A 168 -7.42 2.36 -9.19
N VAL A 169 -6.45 3.13 -8.68
CA VAL A 169 -5.08 2.66 -8.45
C VAL A 169 -5.09 1.42 -7.55
N GLY A 170 -5.86 1.50 -6.46
CA GLY A 170 -6.10 0.40 -5.52
C GLY A 170 -6.54 -0.90 -6.19
N TYR A 171 -7.51 -0.78 -7.09
CA TYR A 171 -8.11 -1.88 -7.83
C TYR A 171 -7.17 -2.47 -8.89
N ILE A 172 -6.49 -1.61 -9.65
CA ILE A 172 -5.52 -1.99 -10.71
C ILE A 172 -4.33 -2.73 -10.09
N LEU A 173 -3.75 -2.21 -9.00
CA LEU A 173 -2.64 -2.86 -8.29
C LEU A 173 -3.04 -4.25 -7.77
N GLY A 174 -4.26 -4.41 -7.25
CA GLY A 174 -4.76 -5.73 -6.86
C GLY A 174 -4.95 -6.69 -8.05
N PHE A 175 -5.35 -6.17 -9.22
CA PHE A 175 -5.38 -6.97 -10.45
C PHE A 175 -3.98 -7.41 -10.90
N ILE A 176 -3.01 -6.51 -10.87
CA ILE A 176 -1.60 -6.80 -11.18
C ILE A 176 -1.08 -7.90 -10.25
N TYR A 177 -1.28 -7.75 -8.93
CA TYR A 177 -0.92 -8.76 -7.93
C TYR A 177 -1.53 -10.14 -8.23
N LYS A 178 -2.82 -10.19 -8.62
CA LYS A 178 -3.51 -11.43 -8.98
C LYS A 178 -2.87 -12.09 -10.21
N LYS A 179 -2.55 -11.31 -11.24
CA LYS A 179 -2.00 -11.82 -12.51
C LYS A 179 -0.55 -12.27 -12.43
N THR A 180 0.26 -11.57 -11.64
CA THR A 180 1.68 -11.90 -11.48
C THR A 180 1.90 -12.94 -10.38
N SER A 181 1.01 -13.01 -9.39
CA SER A 181 1.23 -13.76 -8.16
C SER A 181 2.58 -13.43 -7.51
N SER A 182 2.91 -12.14 -7.50
CA SER A 182 4.11 -11.60 -6.87
C SER A 182 3.77 -10.24 -6.26
N ILE A 183 4.22 -9.99 -5.04
CA ILE A 183 4.05 -8.67 -4.39
C ILE A 183 4.92 -7.60 -5.05
N TRP A 184 6.03 -7.98 -5.70
CA TRP A 184 6.96 -7.04 -6.30
C TRP A 184 6.37 -6.26 -7.48
N ALA A 185 5.50 -6.88 -8.28
CA ALA A 185 4.86 -6.20 -9.41
C ALA A 185 4.03 -4.97 -8.99
N PRO A 186 3.01 -5.11 -8.10
CA PRO A 186 2.28 -3.95 -7.64
C PRO A 186 3.17 -3.00 -6.83
N THR A 187 4.13 -3.48 -6.02
CA THR A 187 5.02 -2.58 -5.27
C THR A 187 5.81 -1.66 -6.18
N ILE A 188 6.43 -2.17 -7.25
CA ILE A 188 7.21 -1.35 -8.18
C ILE A 188 6.31 -0.37 -8.92
N ALA A 189 5.19 -0.84 -9.47
CA ALA A 189 4.24 0.03 -10.18
C ALA A 189 3.70 1.15 -9.28
N HIS A 190 3.35 0.83 -8.04
CA HIS A 190 2.88 1.78 -7.04
C HIS A 190 3.99 2.76 -6.62
N SER A 191 5.21 2.27 -6.42
CA SER A 191 6.37 3.12 -6.08
C SER A 191 6.61 4.17 -7.17
N VAL A 192 6.62 3.73 -8.44
CA VAL A 192 6.83 4.62 -9.58
C VAL A 192 5.69 5.64 -9.69
N TYR A 193 4.43 5.20 -9.57
CA TYR A 193 3.27 6.11 -9.55
C TYR A 193 3.40 7.19 -8.46
N ASN A 194 3.73 6.80 -7.23
CA ASN A 194 3.87 7.76 -6.12
C ASN A 194 5.08 8.68 -6.28
N ILE A 195 6.19 8.19 -6.82
CA ILE A 195 7.36 9.02 -7.13
C ILE A 195 6.99 10.07 -8.18
N LEU A 196 6.30 9.69 -9.25
CA LEU A 196 5.90 10.60 -10.33
C LEU A 196 5.03 11.76 -9.83
N ILE A 197 4.16 11.52 -8.84
CA ILE A 197 3.38 12.58 -8.17
C ILE A 197 4.29 13.68 -7.58
N TYR A 198 5.46 13.32 -7.06
CA TYR A 198 6.42 14.29 -6.51
C TYR A 198 7.34 14.90 -7.58
N LEU A 199 7.53 14.22 -8.72
CA LEU A 199 8.42 14.68 -9.78
C LEU A 199 7.75 15.71 -10.69
N ARG A 200 6.46 15.57 -10.98
CA ARG A 200 5.77 16.40 -11.99
C ARG A 200 5.75 17.89 -11.64
N GLN A 201 5.92 18.73 -12.67
CA GLN A 201 5.81 20.20 -12.64
C GLN A 201 4.71 20.67 -13.57
#